data_AF-A0A3B0RFJ6-F1
#
_entry.id   AF-A0A3B0RFJ6-F1
#
_cell.length_a   1.000
_cell.length_b   1.000
_cell.length_c   1.000
_cell.angle_alpha   90.00
_cell.angle_beta   90.00
_cell.angle_gamma   90.00
#
_symmetry.space_group_name_H-M   'P 1'
#
loop_
_entity.id
_entity.type
_entity.pdbx_description
1 polymer ?
#
loop_
_entity_poly.entity_id
_entity_poly.type
_entity_poly.pdbx_seq_one_letter_code
_entity_poly.pdbx_strand_id
1 'polypeptide(L)'
;MDTASPPDDLNKRSFSVARKGYDRDEVDRFRNDAVRMVRAAEAQVAKMRETLEQLGLTEGVLVRAELDAIGAEVKTILQAAREAAESMRTRAAEDAGRWRNEADAEARKTRTEATEASEMLRASAWDSANEMIAAAKEQAESMTKSVQEDTLFLRAEAEREAVRLTGDARQDSENLVREAKRDAELLLTAAREESEQLLVDAHQAAESAQQRARALEERRAELMAELEMARHSIGEISSAAQLPAEPSPPPSQPEFARSPEPGGWAQNDGTVRVIDVNRGAPLSSDPVDALAMADEVAALRQTRRPGEVFDGGDVADDVAGERVSGEGVSPAEVVSGAP
;
A
#
# COMPACT_ATOMS: atom_id res chain seq x y z
N MET A 1 80.23 -52.19 -93.28
CA MET A 1 79.00 -51.88 -94.05
C MET A 1 79.38 -50.85 -95.08
N ASP A 2 78.89 -50.99 -96.31
CA ASP A 2 79.27 -50.09 -97.41
C ASP A 2 78.82 -48.66 -97.13
N THR A 3 79.77 -47.75 -96.99
CA THR A 3 79.53 -46.30 -96.91
C THR A 3 79.47 -45.70 -98.31
N ALA A 4 78.69 -46.31 -99.20
CA ALA A 4 78.33 -45.71 -100.47
C ALA A 4 77.16 -44.75 -100.19
N SER A 5 77.42 -43.44 -100.23
CA SER A 5 76.37 -42.45 -100.00
C SER A 5 75.32 -42.57 -101.10
N PRO A 6 74.01 -42.72 -100.79
CA PRO A 6 72.94 -42.80 -101.80
C PRO A 6 73.01 -41.77 -102.94
N PRO A 7 73.34 -40.48 -102.71
CA PRO A 7 73.47 -39.51 -103.81
C PRO A 7 74.67 -39.73 -104.73
N ASP A 8 75.69 -40.45 -104.29
CA ASP A 8 76.90 -40.71 -105.10
C ASP A 8 76.74 -41.95 -105.98
N ASP A 9 75.97 -42.95 -105.53
CA ASP A 9 75.59 -44.11 -106.34
C ASP A 9 74.55 -43.76 -107.41
N LEU A 10 73.64 -42.83 -107.12
CA LEU A 10 72.73 -42.25 -108.12
C LEU A 10 73.49 -41.51 -109.23
N ASN A 11 74.68 -40.95 -108.95
CA ASN A 11 75.51 -40.28 -109.95
C ASN A 11 76.39 -41.21 -110.79
N LYS A 12 76.70 -42.41 -110.30
CA LYS A 12 77.54 -43.40 -111.02
C LYS A 12 76.72 -44.32 -111.93
N ARG A 13 75.40 -44.41 -111.74
CA ARG A 13 74.51 -45.24 -112.56
C ARG A 13 74.28 -44.62 -113.94
N SER A 14 74.65 -45.36 -114.99
CA SER A 14 74.27 -45.09 -116.37
C SER A 14 73.20 -46.07 -116.85
N PHE A 15 72.37 -45.64 -117.79
CA PHE A 15 71.30 -46.45 -118.38
C PHE A 15 71.64 -46.85 -119.82
N SER A 16 71.28 -48.07 -120.21
CA SER A 16 71.46 -48.55 -121.58
C SER A 16 70.49 -47.86 -122.55
N VAL A 17 70.94 -47.60 -123.77
CA VAL A 17 70.25 -46.69 -124.69
C VAL A 17 69.54 -47.49 -125.79
N ALA A 18 68.21 -47.44 -125.79
CA ALA A 18 67.36 -48.09 -126.77
C ALA A 18 66.92 -47.13 -127.88
N ARG A 19 66.48 -47.68 -129.03
CA ARG A 19 66.04 -46.93 -130.23
C ARG A 19 64.79 -46.05 -130.00
N LYS A 20 64.09 -46.25 -128.88
CA LYS A 20 63.04 -45.39 -128.34
C LYS A 20 63.15 -45.46 -126.81
N GLY A 21 63.19 -44.32 -126.14
CA GLY A 21 63.41 -44.23 -124.68
C GLY A 21 63.13 -42.82 -124.17
N TYR A 22 63.29 -42.62 -122.87
CA TYR A 22 63.18 -41.29 -122.23
C TYR A 22 64.29 -40.35 -122.72
N ASP A 23 64.01 -39.04 -122.74
CA ASP A 23 65.00 -38.04 -123.09
C ASP A 23 66.13 -38.03 -122.05
N ARG A 24 67.37 -38.10 -122.51
CA ARG A 24 68.55 -38.14 -121.65
C ARG A 24 68.68 -36.85 -120.85
N ASP A 25 68.42 -35.70 -121.48
CA ASP A 25 68.58 -34.40 -120.82
C ASP A 25 67.53 -34.20 -119.73
N GLU A 26 66.32 -34.75 -119.91
CA GLU A 26 65.25 -34.73 -118.90
C GLU A 26 65.56 -35.68 -117.75
N VAL A 27 66.01 -36.91 -118.05
CA VAL A 27 66.41 -37.90 -117.03
C VAL A 27 67.60 -37.41 -116.20
N ASP A 28 68.63 -36.81 -116.82
CA ASP A 28 69.78 -36.30 -116.08
C ASP A 28 69.44 -35.05 -115.25
N ARG A 29 68.50 -34.19 -115.69
CA ARG A 29 67.94 -33.12 -114.85
C ARG A 29 67.21 -33.69 -113.63
N PHE A 30 66.28 -34.63 -113.86
CA PHE A 30 65.53 -35.28 -112.78
C PHE A 30 66.45 -36.02 -111.80
N ARG A 31 67.50 -36.69 -112.30
CA ARG A 31 68.54 -37.34 -111.48
C ARG A 31 69.29 -36.34 -110.62
N ASN A 32 69.71 -35.21 -111.19
CA ASN A 32 70.41 -34.16 -110.46
C ASN A 32 69.52 -33.51 -109.39
N ASP A 33 68.23 -33.31 -109.66
CA ASP A 33 67.27 -32.80 -108.68
C ASP A 33 66.93 -33.82 -107.58
N ALA A 34 66.80 -35.11 -107.91
CA ALA A 34 66.66 -36.17 -106.93
C ALA A 34 67.89 -36.26 -106.02
N VAL A 35 69.11 -36.19 -106.57
CA VAL A 35 70.37 -36.11 -105.81
C VAL A 35 70.41 -34.86 -104.91
N ARG A 36 69.94 -33.71 -105.42
CA ARG A 36 69.84 -32.45 -104.65
C ARG A 36 68.87 -32.58 -103.48
N MET A 37 67.71 -33.20 -103.69
CA MET A 37 66.71 -33.47 -102.65
C MET A 37 67.23 -34.46 -101.60
N VAL A 38 67.89 -35.54 -102.02
CA VAL A 38 68.50 -36.52 -101.10
C VAL A 38 69.58 -35.85 -100.25
N ARG A 39 70.51 -35.09 -100.86
CA ARG A 39 71.54 -34.34 -100.10
C ARG A 39 70.94 -33.28 -99.16
N ALA A 40 69.87 -32.62 -99.55
CA ALA A 40 69.16 -31.67 -98.68
C ALA A 40 68.49 -32.38 -97.48
N ALA A 41 67.87 -33.54 -97.71
CA ALA A 41 67.28 -34.36 -96.65
C ALA A 41 68.35 -34.95 -95.72
N GLU A 42 69.47 -35.45 -96.25
CA GLU A 42 70.62 -35.92 -95.48
C GLU A 42 71.21 -34.79 -94.62
N ALA A 43 71.38 -33.59 -95.17
CA ALA A 43 71.85 -32.42 -94.42
C ALA A 43 70.85 -31.98 -93.33
N GLN A 44 69.54 -32.05 -93.60
CA GLN A 44 68.51 -31.76 -92.60
C GLN A 44 68.49 -32.81 -91.49
N VAL A 45 68.63 -34.10 -91.80
CA VAL A 45 68.74 -35.20 -90.82
C VAL A 45 70.02 -35.07 -89.99
N ALA A 46 71.16 -34.72 -90.62
CA ALA A 46 72.41 -34.46 -89.91
C ALA A 46 72.25 -33.29 -88.94
N LYS A 47 71.69 -32.16 -89.40
CA LYS A 47 71.41 -31.00 -88.54
C LYS A 47 70.43 -31.32 -87.40
N MET A 48 69.39 -32.10 -87.66
CA MET A 48 68.45 -32.53 -86.60
C MET A 48 69.13 -33.42 -85.56
N ARG A 49 70.00 -34.35 -85.99
CA ARG A 49 70.81 -35.18 -85.08
C ARG A 49 71.76 -34.32 -84.25
N GLU A 50 72.49 -33.41 -84.88
CA GLU A 50 73.38 -32.47 -84.20
C GLU A 50 72.62 -31.62 -83.17
N THR A 51 71.43 -31.10 -83.50
CA THR A 51 70.62 -30.35 -82.50
C THR A 51 70.11 -31.23 -81.36
N LEU A 52 69.80 -32.50 -81.60
CA LEU A 52 69.39 -33.43 -80.54
C LEU A 52 70.59 -33.83 -79.65
N GLU A 53 71.78 -33.92 -80.23
CA GLU A 53 73.04 -34.24 -79.54
C GLU A 53 73.51 -33.07 -78.69
N GLN A 54 73.45 -31.83 -79.21
CA GLN A 54 73.68 -30.59 -78.46
C GLN A 54 72.71 -30.39 -77.29
N LEU A 55 71.50 -30.95 -77.38
CA LEU A 55 70.50 -30.94 -76.30
C LEU A 55 70.62 -32.15 -75.35
N GLY A 56 71.54 -33.09 -75.59
CA GLY A 56 71.68 -34.32 -74.79
C GLY A 56 70.49 -35.31 -74.93
N LEU A 57 69.61 -35.09 -75.90
CA LEU A 57 68.35 -35.85 -76.09
C LEU A 57 68.51 -37.08 -77.01
N THR A 58 69.69 -37.30 -77.59
CA THR A 58 69.99 -38.47 -78.44
C THR A 58 70.04 -39.78 -77.66
N GLU A 59 70.43 -39.74 -76.38
CA GLU A 59 70.47 -40.91 -75.51
C GLU A 59 69.17 -41.04 -74.69
N GLY A 60 68.17 -41.70 -75.27
CA GLY A 60 66.92 -42.05 -74.56
C GLY A 60 67.11 -42.92 -73.31
N VAL A 61 68.33 -43.39 -73.05
CA VAL A 61 68.76 -44.05 -71.81
C VAL A 61 69.01 -43.03 -70.69
N LEU A 62 69.63 -41.88 -70.98
CA LEU A 62 69.89 -40.83 -69.99
C LEU A 62 68.60 -40.20 -69.49
N VAL A 63 67.71 -39.78 -70.41
CA VAL A 63 66.40 -39.21 -70.05
C VAL A 63 65.59 -40.16 -69.17
N ARG A 64 65.71 -41.47 -69.40
CA ARG A 64 65.03 -42.49 -68.58
C ARG A 64 65.66 -42.62 -67.19
N ALA A 65 66.99 -42.62 -67.09
CA ALA A 65 67.70 -42.66 -65.82
C ALA A 65 67.40 -41.43 -64.95
N GLU A 66 67.36 -40.23 -65.53
CA GLU A 66 66.97 -38.99 -64.84
C GLU A 66 65.51 -39.04 -64.35
N LEU A 67 64.58 -39.53 -65.19
CA LEU A 67 63.17 -39.70 -64.78
C LEU A 67 63.00 -40.75 -63.68
N ASP A 68 63.76 -41.84 -63.71
CA ASP A 68 63.76 -42.86 -62.66
C ASP A 68 64.37 -42.32 -61.34
N ALA A 69 65.41 -41.47 -61.42
CA ALA A 69 66.00 -40.78 -60.27
C ALA A 69 65.03 -39.76 -59.65
N ILE A 70 64.41 -38.89 -60.47
CA ILE A 70 63.34 -37.98 -60.03
C ILE A 70 62.17 -38.77 -59.43
N GLY A 71 61.79 -39.90 -60.03
CA GLY A 71 60.77 -40.79 -59.49
C GLY A 71 61.11 -41.35 -58.10
N ALA A 72 62.39 -41.68 -57.87
CA ALA A 72 62.87 -42.11 -56.56
C ALA A 72 62.86 -40.98 -55.53
N GLU A 73 63.29 -39.76 -55.89
CA GLU A 73 63.25 -38.58 -55.01
C GLU A 73 61.81 -38.14 -54.69
N VAL A 74 60.92 -38.10 -55.68
CA VAL A 74 59.49 -37.83 -55.45
C VAL A 74 58.88 -38.88 -54.52
N LYS A 75 59.27 -40.16 -54.65
CA LYS A 75 58.83 -41.22 -53.74
C LYS A 75 59.33 -41.01 -52.31
N THR A 76 60.59 -40.63 -52.09
CA THR A 76 61.11 -40.38 -50.73
C THR A 76 60.47 -39.13 -50.11
N ILE A 77 60.27 -38.06 -50.88
CA ILE A 77 59.54 -36.86 -50.44
C ILE A 77 58.10 -37.19 -50.06
N LEU A 78 57.37 -37.96 -50.88
CA LEU A 78 56.00 -38.37 -50.59
C LEU A 78 55.91 -39.30 -49.37
N GLN A 79 56.91 -40.16 -49.14
CA GLN A 79 56.97 -40.99 -47.95
C GLN A 79 57.23 -40.13 -46.70
N ALA A 80 58.23 -39.26 -46.71
CA ALA A 80 58.53 -38.34 -45.61
C ALA A 80 57.33 -37.42 -45.29
N ALA A 81 56.63 -36.93 -46.30
CA ALA A 81 55.42 -36.13 -46.13
C ALA A 81 54.27 -36.93 -45.47
N ARG A 82 54.10 -38.21 -45.81
CA ARG A 82 53.11 -39.10 -45.16
C ARG A 82 53.48 -39.38 -43.71
N GLU A 83 54.74 -39.68 -43.42
CA GLU A 83 55.23 -39.93 -42.06
C GLU A 83 55.11 -38.67 -41.18
N ALA A 84 55.43 -37.49 -41.72
CA ALA A 84 55.21 -36.21 -41.06
C ALA A 84 53.72 -35.92 -40.80
N ALA A 85 52.85 -36.15 -41.80
CA ALA A 85 51.40 -35.98 -41.64
C ALA A 85 50.81 -36.95 -40.61
N GLU A 86 51.28 -38.20 -40.55
CA GLU A 86 50.88 -39.15 -39.52
C GLU A 86 51.33 -38.71 -38.13
N SER A 87 52.60 -38.30 -37.99
CA SER A 87 53.14 -37.77 -36.74
C SER A 87 52.40 -36.51 -36.26
N MET A 88 51.92 -35.66 -37.17
CA MET A 88 51.08 -34.51 -36.85
C MET A 88 49.67 -34.93 -36.42
N ARG A 89 49.05 -35.91 -37.11
CA ARG A 89 47.73 -36.44 -36.75
C ARG A 89 47.73 -37.10 -35.37
N THR A 90 48.73 -37.92 -35.06
CA THR A 90 48.86 -38.55 -33.74
C THR A 90 49.02 -37.52 -32.63
N ARG A 91 49.93 -36.54 -32.80
CA ARG A 91 50.10 -35.45 -31.82
C ARG A 91 48.82 -34.63 -31.63
N ALA A 92 48.15 -34.23 -32.71
CA ALA A 92 46.89 -33.50 -32.62
C ALA A 92 45.77 -34.32 -31.94
N ALA A 93 45.74 -35.64 -32.13
CA ALA A 93 44.80 -36.53 -31.45
C ALA A 93 45.11 -36.67 -29.94
N GLU A 94 46.39 -36.76 -29.57
CA GLU A 94 46.85 -36.77 -28.18
C GLU A 94 46.55 -35.43 -27.49
N ASP A 95 46.84 -34.29 -28.13
CA ASP A 95 46.54 -32.95 -27.62
C ASP A 95 45.03 -32.74 -27.42
N ALA A 96 44.22 -33.10 -28.41
CA ALA A 96 42.77 -33.06 -28.28
C ALA A 96 42.24 -34.04 -27.20
N GLY A 97 42.92 -35.16 -26.97
CA GLY A 97 42.65 -36.06 -25.85
C GLY A 97 42.93 -35.42 -24.50
N ARG A 98 44.10 -34.78 -24.36
CA ARG A 98 44.51 -34.05 -23.15
C ARG A 98 43.54 -32.92 -22.81
N TRP A 99 43.25 -32.04 -23.77
CA TRP A 99 42.34 -30.90 -23.54
C TRP A 99 40.91 -31.34 -23.18
N ARG A 100 40.38 -32.42 -23.77
CA ARG A 100 39.07 -32.95 -23.36
C ARG A 100 39.08 -33.44 -21.92
N ASN A 101 40.09 -34.21 -21.53
CA ASN A 101 40.19 -34.74 -20.17
C ASN A 101 40.40 -33.63 -19.12
N GLU A 102 41.17 -32.59 -19.47
CA GLU A 102 41.40 -31.41 -18.62
C GLU A 102 40.13 -30.57 -18.47
N ALA A 103 39.44 -30.26 -19.57
CA ALA A 103 38.17 -29.56 -19.55
C ALA A 103 37.06 -30.34 -18.82
N ASP A 104 36.99 -31.67 -18.99
CA ASP A 104 36.06 -32.53 -18.24
C ASP A 104 36.37 -32.56 -16.73
N ALA A 105 37.65 -32.53 -16.35
CA ALA A 105 38.06 -32.47 -14.95
C ALA A 105 37.70 -31.12 -14.32
N GLU A 106 37.96 -30.02 -15.03
CA GLU A 106 37.63 -28.66 -14.58
C GLU A 106 36.10 -28.42 -14.54
N ALA A 107 35.35 -28.91 -15.52
CA ALA A 107 33.89 -28.88 -15.53
C ALA A 107 33.26 -29.70 -14.39
N ARG A 108 33.88 -30.81 -14.00
CA ARG A 108 33.46 -31.58 -12.81
C ARG A 108 33.77 -30.83 -11.52
N LYS A 109 35.00 -30.30 -11.39
CA LYS A 109 35.44 -29.53 -10.21
C LYS A 109 34.56 -28.29 -9.98
N THR A 110 34.35 -27.49 -11.02
CA THR A 110 33.48 -26.29 -10.93
C THR A 110 32.04 -26.66 -10.61
N ARG A 111 31.53 -27.79 -11.13
CA ARG A 111 30.20 -28.31 -10.74
C ARG A 111 30.15 -28.71 -9.26
N THR A 112 31.16 -29.43 -8.74
CA THR A 112 31.18 -29.83 -7.32
C THR A 112 31.29 -28.64 -6.38
N GLU A 113 32.17 -27.68 -6.70
CA GLU A 113 32.33 -26.43 -5.94
C GLU A 113 31.03 -25.61 -5.95
N ALA A 114 30.33 -25.52 -7.10
CA ALA A 114 29.05 -24.84 -7.19
C ALA A 114 27.92 -25.54 -6.42
N THR A 115 27.90 -26.89 -6.37
CA THR A 115 26.94 -27.63 -5.54
C THR A 115 27.20 -27.46 -4.05
N GLU A 116 28.46 -27.57 -3.62
CA GLU A 116 28.86 -27.38 -2.22
C GLU A 116 28.54 -25.95 -1.74
N ALA A 117 28.88 -24.93 -2.54
CA ALA A 117 28.52 -23.55 -2.24
C ALA A 117 27.00 -23.33 -2.16
N SER A 118 26.22 -23.97 -3.05
CA SER A 118 24.76 -23.91 -3.02
C SER A 118 24.16 -24.57 -1.78
N GLU A 119 24.74 -25.68 -1.31
CA GLU A 119 24.33 -26.37 -0.10
C GLU A 119 24.69 -25.58 1.17
N MET A 120 25.90 -25.01 1.22
CA MET A 120 26.31 -24.10 2.31
C MET A 120 25.41 -22.87 2.40
N LEU A 121 25.06 -22.25 1.27
CA LEU A 121 24.13 -21.10 1.25
C LEU A 121 22.73 -21.49 1.74
N ARG A 122 22.22 -22.67 1.36
CA ARG A 122 20.92 -23.18 1.87
C ARG A 122 20.96 -23.45 3.37
N ALA A 123 22.03 -24.06 3.87
CA ALA A 123 22.19 -24.32 5.31
C ALA A 123 22.24 -23.00 6.10
N SER A 124 23.09 -22.05 5.68
CA SER A 124 23.20 -20.73 6.31
C SER A 124 21.88 -19.95 6.29
N ALA A 125 21.15 -19.97 5.17
CA ALA A 125 19.83 -19.35 5.08
C ALA A 125 18.79 -20.02 6.00
N TRP A 126 18.87 -21.36 6.16
CA TRP A 126 18.00 -22.11 7.06
C TRP A 126 18.28 -21.80 8.52
N ASP A 127 19.56 -21.77 8.92
CA ASP A 127 19.98 -21.45 10.28
C ASP A 127 19.59 -20.01 10.65
N SER A 128 19.85 -19.04 9.77
CA SER A 128 19.42 -17.65 9.95
C SER A 128 17.90 -17.50 10.03
N ALA A 129 17.13 -18.26 9.22
CA ALA A 129 15.67 -18.27 9.32
C ALA A 129 15.18 -18.85 10.66
N ASN A 130 15.80 -19.92 11.16
CA ASN A 130 15.47 -20.48 12.47
C ASN A 130 15.81 -19.53 13.62
N GLU A 131 16.95 -18.82 13.54
CA GLU A 131 17.35 -17.80 14.51
C GLU A 131 16.34 -16.64 14.52
N MET A 132 15.94 -16.12 13.35
CA MET A 132 14.89 -15.09 13.25
C MET A 132 13.55 -15.57 13.81
N ILE A 133 13.15 -16.82 13.57
CA ILE A 133 11.91 -17.40 14.13
C ILE A 133 12.02 -17.55 15.66
N ALA A 134 13.18 -17.92 16.19
CA ALA A 134 13.41 -18.03 17.63
C ALA A 134 13.34 -16.65 18.31
N ALA A 135 14.05 -15.66 17.78
CA ALA A 135 14.04 -14.28 18.28
C ALA A 135 12.64 -13.66 18.22
N ALA A 136 11.89 -13.87 17.12
CA ALA A 136 10.52 -13.39 17.00
C ALA A 136 9.57 -14.03 18.02
N LYS A 137 9.75 -15.32 18.36
CA LYS A 137 8.98 -15.99 19.42
C LYS A 137 9.32 -15.42 20.80
N GLU A 138 10.60 -15.27 21.13
CA GLU A 138 11.04 -14.71 22.41
C GLU A 138 10.51 -13.28 22.60
N GLN A 139 10.58 -12.45 21.55
CA GLN A 139 10.01 -11.10 21.56
C GLN A 139 8.48 -11.11 21.74
N ALA A 140 7.75 -12.01 21.06
CA ALA A 140 6.31 -12.14 21.21
C ALA A 140 5.89 -12.63 22.61
N GLU A 141 6.63 -13.56 23.20
CA GLU A 141 6.42 -14.01 24.59
C GLU A 141 6.71 -12.90 25.60
N SER A 142 7.81 -12.17 25.42
CA SER A 142 8.19 -11.03 26.26
C SER A 142 7.13 -9.92 26.22
N MET A 143 6.68 -9.53 25.02
CA MET A 143 5.60 -8.56 24.83
C MET A 143 4.29 -9.04 25.46
N THR A 144 3.97 -10.33 25.34
CA THR A 144 2.76 -10.92 25.94
C THR A 144 2.83 -10.86 27.47
N LYS A 145 3.99 -11.13 28.08
CA LYS A 145 4.20 -11.01 29.53
C LYS A 145 4.05 -9.56 30.00
N SER A 146 4.70 -8.61 29.33
CA SER A 146 4.56 -7.17 29.62
C SER A 146 3.10 -6.73 29.58
N VAL A 147 2.36 -7.06 28.51
CA VAL A 147 0.94 -6.71 28.37
C VAL A 147 0.08 -7.39 29.46
N GLN A 148 0.41 -8.61 29.89
CA GLN A 148 -0.27 -9.27 31.02
C GLN A 148 -0.01 -8.53 32.34
N GLU A 149 1.23 -8.11 32.61
CA GLU A 149 1.58 -7.32 33.79
C GLU A 149 0.89 -5.94 33.78
N ASP A 150 0.92 -5.23 32.65
CA ASP A 150 0.27 -3.93 32.45
C ASP A 150 -1.26 -4.02 32.62
N THR A 151 -1.90 -5.04 32.05
CA THR A 151 -3.35 -5.23 32.19
C THR A 151 -3.77 -5.60 33.61
N LEU A 152 -2.95 -6.34 34.35
CA LEU A 152 -3.17 -6.60 35.77
C LEU A 152 -2.97 -5.33 36.62
N PHE A 153 -1.97 -4.50 36.29
CA PHE A 153 -1.74 -3.22 36.96
C PHE A 153 -2.91 -2.26 36.74
N LEU A 154 -3.30 -2.01 35.48
CA LEU A 154 -4.44 -1.17 35.11
C LEU A 154 -5.74 -1.63 35.75
N ARG A 155 -5.96 -2.95 35.81
CA ARG A 155 -7.12 -3.52 36.50
C ARG A 155 -7.09 -3.23 38.01
N ALA A 156 -5.95 -3.43 38.67
CA ALA A 156 -5.82 -3.15 40.10
C ALA A 156 -5.96 -1.65 40.43
N GLU A 157 -5.52 -0.77 39.54
CA GLU A 157 -5.72 0.68 39.64
C GLU A 157 -7.20 1.05 39.45
N ALA A 158 -7.86 0.53 38.42
CA ALA A 158 -9.29 0.74 38.18
C ALA A 158 -10.17 0.19 39.32
N GLU A 159 -9.83 -0.97 39.91
CA GLU A 159 -10.54 -1.51 41.08
C GLU A 159 -10.37 -0.62 42.31
N ARG A 160 -9.17 -0.05 42.55
CA ARG A 160 -8.95 0.92 43.65
C ARG A 160 -9.72 2.21 43.44
N GLU A 161 -9.72 2.77 42.23
CA GLU A 161 -10.41 4.01 41.91
C GLU A 161 -11.94 3.83 41.98
N ALA A 162 -12.47 2.68 41.55
CA ALA A 162 -13.88 2.35 41.73
C ALA A 162 -14.28 2.25 43.22
N VAL A 163 -13.42 1.66 44.07
CA VAL A 163 -13.65 1.63 45.53
C VAL A 163 -13.60 3.04 46.13
N ARG A 164 -12.68 3.90 45.68
CA ARG A 164 -12.59 5.29 46.12
C ARG A 164 -13.86 6.07 45.75
N LEU A 165 -14.23 6.07 44.47
CA LEU A 165 -15.41 6.80 43.96
C LEU A 165 -16.73 6.32 44.62
N THR A 166 -16.88 5.01 44.87
CA THR A 166 -18.06 4.49 45.58
C THR A 166 -18.04 4.82 47.07
N GLY A 167 -16.87 4.92 47.70
CA GLY A 167 -16.70 5.42 49.07
C GLY A 167 -17.08 6.90 49.18
N ASP A 168 -16.53 7.75 48.31
CA ASP A 168 -16.79 9.19 48.27
C ASP A 168 -18.29 9.46 48.02
N ALA A 169 -18.88 8.86 46.97
CA ALA A 169 -20.31 9.01 46.66
C ALA A 169 -21.23 8.53 47.80
N ARG A 170 -20.83 7.50 48.56
CA ARG A 170 -21.55 7.06 49.75
C ARG A 170 -21.44 8.07 50.89
N GLN A 171 -20.25 8.60 51.14
CA GLN A 171 -20.03 9.62 52.18
C GLN A 171 -20.84 10.89 51.88
N ASP A 172 -20.86 11.33 50.62
CA ASP A 172 -21.65 12.48 50.17
C ASP A 172 -23.16 12.22 50.29
N SER A 173 -23.63 11.02 49.91
CA SER A 173 -25.01 10.59 50.14
C SER A 173 -25.39 10.63 51.63
N GLU A 174 -24.53 10.10 52.50
CA GLU A 174 -24.77 10.13 53.95
C GLU A 174 -24.73 11.57 54.52
N ASN A 175 -23.87 12.44 53.99
CA ASN A 175 -23.82 13.86 54.36
C ASN A 175 -25.12 14.59 53.97
N LEU A 176 -25.56 14.46 52.71
CA LEU A 176 -26.81 15.04 52.21
C LEU A 176 -28.03 14.55 53.01
N VAL A 177 -28.08 13.27 53.38
CA VAL A 177 -29.17 12.72 54.23
C VAL A 177 -29.11 13.29 55.65
N ARG A 178 -27.93 13.57 56.22
CA ARG A 178 -27.81 14.22 57.54
C ARG A 178 -28.20 15.70 57.48
N GLU A 179 -27.86 16.40 56.41
CA GLU A 179 -28.22 17.80 56.17
C GLU A 179 -29.74 17.95 55.97
N ALA A 180 -30.33 17.21 55.03
CA ALA A 180 -31.77 17.21 54.79
C ALA A 180 -32.60 16.83 56.03
N LYS A 181 -32.08 15.99 56.93
CA LYS A 181 -32.73 15.70 58.22
C LYS A 181 -32.70 16.89 59.18
N ARG A 182 -31.59 17.61 59.28
CA ARG A 182 -31.49 18.84 60.09
C ARG A 182 -32.41 19.92 59.57
N ASP A 183 -32.45 20.11 58.25
CA ASP A 183 -33.34 21.09 57.62
C ASP A 183 -34.81 20.72 57.85
N ALA A 184 -35.18 19.45 57.74
CA ALA A 184 -36.51 18.97 58.07
C ALA A 184 -36.86 19.15 59.56
N GLU A 185 -35.91 18.91 60.48
CA GLU A 185 -36.09 19.17 61.92
C GLU A 185 -36.30 20.67 62.20
N LEU A 186 -35.50 21.55 61.57
CA LEU A 186 -35.62 23.01 61.70
C LEU A 186 -36.94 23.54 61.13
N LEU A 187 -37.39 23.03 59.98
CA LEU A 187 -38.69 23.37 59.41
C LEU A 187 -39.85 22.87 60.30
N LEU A 188 -39.72 21.69 60.91
CA LEU A 188 -40.72 21.17 61.86
C LEU A 188 -40.75 21.95 63.17
N THR A 189 -39.63 22.46 63.68
CA THR A 189 -39.64 23.36 64.85
C THR A 189 -40.25 24.71 64.51
N ALA A 190 -39.86 25.33 63.39
CA ALA A 190 -40.41 26.60 62.96
C ALA A 190 -41.94 26.53 62.73
N ALA A 191 -42.43 25.48 62.07
CA ALA A 191 -43.86 25.28 61.84
C ALA A 191 -44.65 25.00 63.14
N ARG A 192 -44.02 24.42 64.17
CA ARG A 192 -44.63 24.27 65.50
C ARG A 192 -44.69 25.60 66.24
N GLU A 193 -43.60 26.36 66.25
CA GLU A 193 -43.54 27.69 66.86
C GLU A 193 -44.55 28.64 66.21
N GLU A 194 -44.66 28.64 64.88
CA GLU A 194 -45.68 29.39 64.14
C GLU A 194 -47.10 28.92 64.50
N SER A 195 -47.34 27.61 64.56
CA SER A 195 -48.65 27.07 64.97
C SER A 195 -49.02 27.41 66.42
N GLU A 196 -48.06 27.41 67.34
CA GLU A 196 -48.28 27.78 68.75
C GLU A 196 -48.54 29.29 68.86
N GLN A 197 -47.79 30.13 68.14
CA GLN A 197 -48.02 31.57 68.08
C GLN A 197 -49.41 31.90 67.51
N LEU A 198 -49.82 31.24 66.41
CA LEU A 198 -51.16 31.41 65.84
C LEU A 198 -52.28 31.00 66.81
N LEU A 199 -52.07 29.97 67.63
CA LEU A 199 -53.01 29.59 68.69
C LEU A 199 -53.06 30.64 69.81
N VAL A 200 -51.91 31.17 70.25
CA VAL A 200 -51.85 32.26 71.24
C VAL A 200 -52.55 33.52 70.73
N ASP A 201 -52.28 33.92 69.48
CA ASP A 201 -52.91 35.08 68.85
C ASP A 201 -54.43 34.88 68.69
N ALA A 202 -54.86 33.68 68.30
CA ALA A 202 -56.28 33.33 68.24
C ALA A 202 -56.97 33.36 69.61
N HIS A 203 -56.28 32.90 70.67
CA HIS A 203 -56.78 32.99 72.04
C HIS A 203 -56.88 34.44 72.52
N GLN A 204 -55.86 35.27 72.31
CA GLN A 204 -55.90 36.70 72.65
C GLN A 204 -57.00 37.44 71.87
N ALA A 205 -57.16 37.14 70.57
CA ALA A 205 -58.23 37.68 69.75
C ALA A 205 -59.61 37.28 70.30
N ALA A 206 -59.80 36.00 70.67
CA ALA A 206 -61.03 35.49 71.27
C ALA A 206 -61.33 36.13 72.64
N GLU A 207 -60.33 36.29 73.51
CA GLU A 207 -60.48 36.99 74.80
C GLU A 207 -60.85 38.46 74.59
N SER A 208 -60.18 39.17 73.67
CA SER A 208 -60.52 40.56 73.37
C SER A 208 -61.93 40.71 72.79
N ALA A 209 -62.38 39.73 71.99
CA ALA A 209 -63.74 39.66 71.47
C ALA A 209 -64.76 39.37 72.58
N GLN A 210 -64.46 38.47 73.52
CA GLN A 210 -65.29 38.21 74.70
C GLN A 210 -65.37 39.43 75.63
N GLN A 211 -64.27 40.15 75.84
CA GLN A 211 -64.26 41.40 76.62
C GLN A 211 -65.11 42.47 75.95
N ARG A 212 -65.01 42.65 74.62
CA ARG A 212 -65.90 43.54 73.86
C ARG A 212 -67.36 43.11 73.95
N ALA A 213 -67.64 41.81 73.87
CA ALA A 213 -68.99 41.28 74.03
C ALA A 213 -69.56 41.59 75.42
N ARG A 214 -68.79 41.34 76.50
CA ARG A 214 -69.17 41.68 77.88
C ARG A 214 -69.37 43.19 78.07
N ALA A 215 -68.47 44.03 77.55
CA ALA A 215 -68.63 45.48 77.62
C ALA A 215 -69.87 45.98 76.84
N LEU A 216 -70.23 45.33 75.74
CA LEU A 216 -71.48 45.58 75.01
C LEU A 216 -72.72 45.05 75.76
N GLU A 217 -72.60 43.93 76.49
CA GLU A 217 -73.66 43.40 77.37
C GLU A 217 -73.87 44.30 78.60
N GLU A 218 -72.81 44.77 79.24
CA GLU A 218 -72.83 45.77 80.31
C GLU A 218 -73.45 47.08 79.80
N ARG A 219 -72.97 47.62 78.67
CA ARG A 219 -73.56 48.84 78.08
C ARG A 219 -75.01 48.64 77.65
N ARG A 220 -75.40 47.44 77.23
CA ARG A 220 -76.80 47.09 76.96
C ARG A 220 -77.60 47.05 78.25
N ALA A 221 -77.07 46.50 79.34
CA ALA A 221 -77.75 46.48 80.64
C ALA A 221 -77.92 47.91 81.20
N GLU A 222 -76.89 48.76 81.08
CA GLU A 222 -76.97 50.21 81.36
C GLU A 222 -78.06 50.88 80.53
N LEU A 223 -78.05 50.72 79.20
CA LEU A 223 -79.05 51.31 78.31
C LEU A 223 -80.48 50.77 78.57
N MET A 224 -80.62 49.52 79.00
CA MET A 224 -81.91 48.96 79.41
C MET A 224 -82.37 49.54 80.75
N ALA A 225 -81.47 49.77 81.72
CA ALA A 225 -81.78 50.47 82.97
C ALA A 225 -82.09 51.96 82.74
N GLU A 226 -81.37 52.64 81.83
CA GLU A 226 -81.67 53.99 81.35
C GLU A 226 -83.06 54.01 80.67
N LEU A 227 -83.40 53.01 79.86
CA LEU A 227 -84.74 52.85 79.27
C LEU A 227 -85.82 52.55 80.33
N GLU A 228 -85.54 51.78 81.37
CA GLU A 228 -86.49 51.51 82.46
C GLU A 228 -86.70 52.74 83.36
N MET A 229 -85.67 53.54 83.60
CA MET A 229 -85.77 54.85 84.25
C MET A 229 -86.53 55.86 83.36
N ALA A 230 -86.24 55.91 82.07
CA ALA A 230 -86.98 56.72 81.11
C ALA A 230 -88.44 56.24 80.96
N ARG A 231 -88.71 54.94 81.08
CA ARG A 231 -90.06 54.38 81.10
C ARG A 231 -90.78 54.62 82.43
N HIS A 232 -90.07 54.75 83.55
CA HIS A 232 -90.64 55.25 84.80
C HIS A 232 -90.99 56.74 84.69
N SER A 233 -90.09 57.60 84.19
CA SER A 233 -90.39 59.03 84.05
C SER A 233 -91.45 59.31 82.98
N ILE A 234 -91.45 58.58 81.87
CA ILE A 234 -92.56 58.58 80.89
C ILE A 234 -93.82 57.96 81.52
N GLY A 235 -93.71 56.98 82.43
CA GLY A 235 -94.83 56.44 83.20
C GLY A 235 -95.49 57.49 84.09
N GLU A 236 -94.69 58.26 84.83
CA GLU A 236 -95.15 59.40 85.63
C GLU A 236 -95.81 60.47 84.74
N ILE A 237 -95.18 60.83 83.61
CA ILE A 237 -95.72 61.83 82.65
C ILE A 237 -96.98 61.32 81.92
N SER A 238 -97.08 60.02 81.60
CA SER A 238 -98.22 59.43 80.86
C SER A 238 -99.39 59.05 81.76
N SER A 239 -99.20 58.92 83.07
CA SER A 239 -100.30 58.82 84.05
C SER A 239 -101.22 60.06 84.06
N ALA A 240 -100.82 61.15 83.39
CA ALA A 240 -101.59 62.38 83.22
C ALA A 240 -102.32 62.49 81.86
N ALA A 241 -102.27 61.50 80.96
CA ALA A 241 -102.90 61.59 79.64
C ALA A 241 -103.45 60.24 79.12
N GLN A 242 -104.74 59.99 79.38
CA GLN A 242 -105.52 58.87 78.82
C GLN A 242 -106.34 59.35 77.59
N LEU A 243 -106.69 58.42 76.68
CA LEU A 243 -107.58 58.51 75.49
C LEU A 243 -106.87 58.82 74.14
N PRO A 244 -107.45 58.43 72.99
CA PRO A 244 -107.95 57.09 72.63
C PRO A 244 -107.41 56.63 71.24
N ALA A 245 -107.82 55.46 70.75
CA ALA A 245 -107.36 54.88 69.47
C ALA A 245 -108.32 55.13 68.27
N GLU A 246 -107.77 55.29 67.06
CA GLU A 246 -108.29 54.99 65.68
C GLU A 246 -107.40 55.73 64.61
N PRO A 247 -107.53 55.57 63.25
CA PRO A 247 -107.04 54.40 62.48
C PRO A 247 -106.27 54.71 61.14
N SER A 248 -105.34 53.83 60.70
CA SER A 248 -104.96 53.53 59.26
C SER A 248 -104.44 54.64 58.29
N PRO A 249 -103.83 54.34 57.09
CA PRO A 249 -103.10 53.16 56.57
C PRO A 249 -101.71 53.57 55.89
N PRO A 250 -101.12 52.96 54.81
CA PRO A 250 -99.66 52.93 54.49
C PRO A 250 -99.21 54.08 53.52
N PRO A 251 -97.93 54.29 53.09
CA PRO A 251 -96.88 53.35 52.60
C PRO A 251 -95.48 53.56 53.30
N SER A 252 -94.27 53.14 52.86
CA SER A 252 -93.69 52.72 51.56
C SER A 252 -92.48 51.75 51.71
N GLN A 253 -91.94 51.23 50.59
CA GLN A 253 -90.57 50.68 50.48
C GLN A 253 -89.54 51.78 50.19
N PRO A 254 -88.23 51.49 50.34
CA PRO A 254 -87.35 51.68 49.18
C PRO A 254 -86.50 50.44 48.81
N GLU A 255 -86.51 50.17 47.50
CA GLU A 255 -85.36 49.77 46.67
C GLU A 255 -84.52 48.53 47.06
N PHE A 256 -84.92 47.41 46.44
CA PHE A 256 -83.94 46.46 45.89
C PHE A 256 -83.05 47.17 44.86
N ALA A 257 -81.78 47.40 45.18
CA ALA A 257 -80.77 47.70 44.18
C ALA A 257 -80.50 46.42 43.36
N ARG A 258 -80.94 46.39 42.10
CA ARG A 258 -80.53 45.37 41.13
C ARG A 258 -79.24 45.81 40.42
N SER A 259 -78.26 44.91 40.37
CA SER A 259 -77.25 44.79 39.30
C SER A 259 -76.15 45.88 39.28
N PRO A 260 -74.96 45.61 38.68
CA PRO A 260 -74.75 44.66 37.58
C PRO A 260 -73.55 43.70 37.63
N GLU A 261 -73.60 42.74 36.68
CA GLU A 261 -72.49 42.02 36.02
C GLU A 261 -71.54 41.11 36.85
N PRO A 262 -71.72 39.78 36.77
CA PRO A 262 -70.63 38.82 36.71
C PRO A 262 -70.18 38.65 35.25
N GLY A 263 -69.33 39.56 34.77
CA GLY A 263 -68.65 39.49 33.48
C GLY A 263 -67.30 40.20 33.57
N GLY A 264 -66.20 39.66 33.06
CA GLY A 264 -65.95 38.34 32.48
C GLY A 264 -64.48 38.26 32.07
N TRP A 265 -64.01 37.07 31.67
CA TRP A 265 -62.63 36.81 31.19
C TRP A 265 -61.56 36.96 32.30
N ALA A 266 -60.57 36.08 32.44
CA ALA A 266 -60.00 35.21 31.44
C ALA A 266 -60.48 33.75 31.49
N GLN A 267 -61.07 33.30 30.38
CA GLN A 267 -60.78 31.97 29.88
C GLN A 267 -59.30 31.94 29.48
N ASN A 268 -58.46 31.35 30.35
CA ASN A 268 -57.24 30.71 29.92
C ASN A 268 -57.32 29.25 30.36
N ASP A 269 -57.99 28.49 29.49
CA ASP A 269 -57.64 27.14 29.09
C ASP A 269 -56.80 26.35 30.11
N GLY A 270 -57.50 25.55 30.93
CA GLY A 270 -56.90 24.51 31.75
C GLY A 270 -56.41 23.33 30.91
N THR A 271 -55.51 23.57 29.95
CA THR A 271 -54.76 22.53 29.27
C THR A 271 -53.42 22.34 29.96
N VAL A 272 -53.36 21.31 30.82
CA VAL A 272 -52.10 20.71 31.23
C VAL A 272 -51.39 20.24 29.96
N ARG A 273 -50.40 21.01 29.49
CA ARG A 273 -49.45 20.51 28.51
C ARG A 273 -48.59 19.45 29.21
N VAL A 274 -49.03 18.21 29.13
CA VAL A 274 -48.12 17.07 29.20
C VAL A 274 -47.08 17.33 28.12
N ILE A 275 -45.86 17.67 28.55
CA ILE A 275 -44.71 17.65 27.67
C ILE A 275 -44.41 16.17 27.48
N ASP A 276 -45.05 15.59 26.46
CA ASP A 276 -44.53 14.36 25.88
C ASP A 276 -43.13 14.69 25.38
N VAL A 277 -42.14 14.25 26.17
CA VAL A 277 -40.75 14.24 25.75
C VAL A 277 -40.73 13.38 24.49
N ASN A 278 -40.48 14.00 23.34
CA ASN A 278 -40.46 13.35 22.04
C ASN A 278 -39.25 12.39 21.93
N ARG A 279 -39.30 11.29 22.68
CA ARG A 279 -38.48 10.09 22.51
C ARG A 279 -39.04 9.33 21.32
N GLY A 280 -38.54 9.66 20.14
CA GLY A 280 -39.02 9.00 18.93
C GLY A 280 -38.73 9.72 17.63
N ALA A 281 -37.48 10.12 17.40
CA ALA A 281 -36.98 9.82 16.07
C ALA A 281 -37.05 8.29 15.94
N PRO A 282 -37.65 7.73 14.87
CA PRO A 282 -37.62 6.29 14.68
C PRO A 282 -36.15 5.89 14.52
N LEU A 283 -35.59 5.28 15.58
CA LEU A 283 -34.45 4.41 15.41
C LEU A 283 -34.89 3.39 14.36
N SER A 284 -34.24 3.41 13.19
CA SER A 284 -34.39 2.35 12.22
C SER A 284 -34.19 1.04 12.97
N SER A 285 -35.24 0.22 12.98
CA SER A 285 -35.21 -1.11 13.59
C SER A 285 -34.65 -2.15 12.61
N ASP A 286 -33.98 -1.68 11.56
CA ASP A 286 -33.19 -2.54 10.70
C ASP A 286 -31.98 -3.00 11.54
N PRO A 287 -31.65 -4.30 11.54
CA PRO A 287 -30.48 -4.77 12.28
C PRO A 287 -29.24 -4.06 11.73
N VAL A 288 -28.50 -3.39 12.61
CA VAL A 288 -27.24 -2.72 12.26
C VAL A 288 -26.29 -3.77 11.68
N ASP A 289 -26.10 -3.73 10.36
CA ASP A 289 -25.20 -4.65 9.69
C ASP A 289 -23.75 -4.27 10.05
N ALA A 290 -23.14 -5.08 10.90
CA ALA A 290 -21.79 -4.88 11.38
C ALA A 290 -20.75 -4.90 10.24
N LEU A 291 -21.06 -5.53 9.10
CA LEU A 291 -20.21 -5.48 7.91
C LEU A 291 -20.31 -4.12 7.23
N ALA A 292 -21.53 -3.62 6.98
CA ALA A 292 -21.72 -2.29 6.38
C ALA A 292 -21.08 -1.17 7.23
N MET A 293 -21.18 -1.25 8.55
CA MET A 293 -20.55 -0.29 9.46
C MET A 293 -19.01 -0.42 9.50
N ALA A 294 -18.47 -1.63 9.36
CA ALA A 294 -17.03 -1.85 9.24
C ALA A 294 -16.47 -1.30 7.91
N ASP A 295 -17.21 -1.47 6.81
CA ASP A 295 -16.84 -0.95 5.48
C ASP A 295 -16.89 0.58 5.44
N GLU A 296 -17.88 1.21 6.07
CA GLU A 296 -17.96 2.68 6.21
C GLU A 296 -16.77 3.23 7.03
N VAL A 297 -16.43 2.58 8.15
CA VAL A 297 -15.25 2.96 8.96
C VAL A 297 -13.94 2.72 8.21
N ALA A 298 -13.85 1.68 7.38
CA ALA A 298 -12.70 1.43 6.51
C ALA A 298 -12.57 2.51 5.42
N ALA A 299 -13.68 2.91 4.80
CA ALA A 299 -13.71 4.00 3.83
C ALA A 299 -13.29 5.35 4.45
N LEU A 300 -13.78 5.69 5.64
CA LEU A 300 -13.39 6.89 6.39
C LEU A 300 -11.91 6.90 6.80
N ARG A 301 -11.29 5.72 6.98
CA ARG A 301 -9.84 5.59 7.21
C ARG A 301 -9.02 5.71 5.92
N GLN A 302 -9.59 5.41 4.76
CA GLN A 302 -8.92 5.57 3.46
C GLN A 302 -9.01 7.00 2.91
N THR A 303 -10.09 7.73 3.19
CA THR A 303 -10.21 9.15 2.81
C THR A 303 -9.33 10.07 3.65
N ARG A 304 -8.98 9.67 4.88
CA ARG A 304 -8.06 10.40 5.75
C ARG A 304 -6.59 10.09 5.38
N ARG A 305 -6.02 10.88 4.46
CA ARG A 305 -4.58 10.78 4.12
C ARG A 305 -3.71 10.89 5.37
N PRO A 306 -2.73 9.98 5.58
CA PRO A 306 -1.75 10.13 6.65
C PRO A 306 -0.78 11.27 6.29
N GLY A 307 -1.05 12.48 6.78
CA GLY A 307 -0.17 13.64 6.56
C GLY A 307 -0.80 15.02 6.74
N GLU A 308 -2.13 15.16 6.76
CA GLU A 308 -2.76 16.46 7.04
C GLU A 308 -2.70 16.80 8.53
N VAL A 309 -1.65 17.53 8.89
CA VAL A 309 -1.53 18.26 10.15
C VAL A 309 -2.57 19.38 10.16
N PHE A 310 -3.24 19.53 11.29
CA PHE A 310 -4.26 20.56 11.51
C PHE A 310 -3.59 21.94 11.64
N ASP A 311 -3.56 22.70 10.54
CA ASP A 311 -3.03 24.07 10.51
C ASP A 311 -4.03 25.04 11.16
N GLY A 312 -3.97 25.13 12.49
CA GLY A 312 -4.60 26.19 13.26
C GLY A 312 -3.71 27.43 13.22
N GLY A 313 -4.15 28.45 12.48
CA GLY A 313 -3.37 29.65 12.20
C GLY A 313 -3.14 30.59 13.40
N ASP A 314 -2.45 31.70 13.09
CA ASP A 314 -1.83 32.69 13.98
C ASP A 314 -0.63 32.12 14.77
N VAL A 315 0.56 32.75 14.81
CA VAL A 315 0.93 34.16 14.66
C VAL A 315 2.20 34.29 13.80
N ALA A 316 2.38 35.43 13.12
CA ALA A 316 3.60 35.76 12.38
C ALA A 316 4.83 35.89 13.30
N ASP A 317 6.00 35.42 12.86
CA ASP A 317 7.19 36.26 12.94
C ASP A 317 8.34 35.90 11.98
N ASP A 318 9.03 36.98 11.62
CA ASP A 318 10.32 37.20 10.97
C ASP A 318 10.89 36.38 9.78
N VAL A 319 11.35 37.16 8.81
CA VAL A 319 12.12 36.74 7.63
C VAL A 319 13.61 36.96 7.91
N ALA A 320 14.37 35.87 8.07
CA ALA A 320 15.83 35.91 7.99
C ALA A 320 16.34 34.70 7.19
N GLY A 321 16.70 34.95 5.92
CA GLY A 321 17.18 33.90 5.03
C GLY A 321 18.68 33.67 5.17
N GLU A 322 19.09 32.41 5.29
CA GLU A 322 20.49 32.01 5.17
C GLU A 322 20.63 30.92 4.11
N ARG A 323 21.24 31.27 2.98
CA ARG A 323 21.54 30.33 1.89
C ARG A 323 22.81 29.57 2.24
N VAL A 324 22.72 28.26 2.43
CA VAL A 324 23.89 27.37 2.45
C VAL A 324 23.83 26.42 1.27
N SER A 325 24.97 26.32 0.57
CA SER A 325 25.14 25.57 -0.67
C SER A 325 25.31 24.07 -0.45
N GLY A 326 24.86 23.29 -1.43
CA GLY A 326 25.28 21.93 -1.75
C GLY A 326 24.72 21.59 -3.14
N GLU A 327 25.52 21.36 -4.19
CA GLU A 327 26.27 20.12 -4.43
C GLU A 327 25.42 18.87 -4.14
N GLY A 328 25.04 18.04 -5.11
CA GLY A 328 25.30 18.07 -6.55
C GLY A 328 25.48 16.65 -7.09
N VAL A 329 24.41 16.04 -7.60
CA VAL A 329 24.48 14.72 -8.27
C VAL A 329 23.50 14.70 -9.46
N SER A 330 24.04 14.54 -10.67
CA SER A 330 23.26 14.22 -11.87
C SER A 330 23.07 12.69 -11.97
N PRO A 331 21.87 12.17 -12.28
CA PRO A 331 21.71 10.78 -12.69
C PRO A 331 22.12 10.62 -14.17
N ALA A 332 22.99 9.66 -14.43
CA ALA A 332 23.47 9.33 -15.78
C ALA A 332 22.44 8.54 -16.60
N GLU A 333 22.67 8.51 -17.92
CA GLU A 333 21.79 7.92 -18.93
C GLU A 333 21.62 6.40 -18.76
N VAL A 334 20.38 5.91 -18.85
CA VAL A 334 20.08 4.48 -19.01
C VAL A 334 19.93 4.17 -20.50
N VAL A 335 21.02 3.75 -21.12
CA VAL A 335 20.99 3.06 -22.42
C VAL A 335 20.83 1.56 -22.15
N SER A 336 19.64 1.03 -22.41
CA SER A 336 19.38 -0.42 -22.37
C SER A 336 19.12 -0.93 -23.79
N GLY A 337 20.14 -1.52 -24.38
CA GLY A 337 20.03 -2.35 -25.59
C GLY A 337 19.63 -3.78 -25.23
N ALA A 338 18.90 -4.43 -26.14
CA ALA A 338 18.47 -5.82 -26.01
C ALA A 338 19.62 -6.82 -26.16
N PRO A 339 19.36 -8.08 -25.81
CA PRO A 339 19.42 -9.16 -26.81
C PRO A 339 18.03 -9.66 -27.24
#